data_AF-A0A6G0M8N7-F1
#
_entry.id   AF-A0A6G0M8N7-F1
#
_cell.length_a   1.000
_cell.length_b   1.000
_cell.length_c   1.000
_cell.angle_alpha   90.00
_cell.angle_beta   90.00
_cell.angle_gamma   90.00
#
_symmetry.space_group_name_H-M   'P 1'
#
loop_
_entity.id
_entity.type
_entity.pdbx_description
1 polymer ?
#
loop_
_entity_poly.entity_id
_entity_poly.type
_entity_poly.pdbx_seq_one_letter_code
_entity_poly.pdbx_strand_id
1 'polypeptide(L)'
;MAAAALDEEDYEDFLLLDSLFDADGDLSLGSFLDEDGDLWMDTLMDDLAEVLMLVEANRYLTPRQLYDKSRDIVLNYFFNLPDDSFRQLTRMSKASFQFVISEIEGHPVFQNDSLHPQADVALQLAVALDRLGNYGNGVSLGR
;
A
#
# COMPACT_ATOMS: atom_id res chain seq x y z
N MET A 1 7.80 -15.24 6.39
CA MET A 1 8.25 -13.94 5.85
C MET A 1 9.41 -14.25 4.91
N ALA A 2 9.08 -14.77 3.74
CA ALA A 2 10.08 -15.01 2.70
C ALA A 2 10.17 -13.72 1.92
N ALA A 3 11.24 -12.94 2.11
CA ALA A 3 11.73 -12.15 1.00
C ALA A 3 12.05 -13.21 -0.06
N ALA A 4 11.24 -13.27 -1.11
CA ALA A 4 11.67 -13.95 -2.32
C ALA A 4 12.96 -13.22 -2.69
N ALA A 5 14.10 -13.86 -2.46
CA ALA A 5 15.31 -13.46 -3.15
C ALA A 5 14.91 -13.53 -4.63
N LEU A 6 14.88 -12.38 -5.29
CA LEU A 6 14.93 -12.36 -6.75
C LEU A 6 16.06 -13.31 -7.12
N ASP A 7 15.78 -14.28 -7.98
CA ASP A 7 16.84 -15.16 -8.40
C ASP A 7 17.93 -14.34 -9.10
N GLU A 8 19.13 -14.91 -9.26
CA GLU A 8 20.24 -14.18 -9.90
C GLU A 8 19.88 -13.73 -11.32
N GLU A 9 18.97 -14.43 -12.01
CA GLU A 9 18.51 -14.07 -13.36
C GLU A 9 17.60 -12.82 -13.32
N ASP A 10 16.62 -12.77 -12.41
CA ASP A 10 15.69 -11.66 -12.22
C ASP A 10 16.42 -10.34 -11.85
N TYR A 11 17.55 -10.42 -11.14
CA TYR A 11 18.34 -9.25 -10.75
C TYR A 11 19.22 -8.74 -11.91
N GLU A 12 19.80 -9.64 -12.69
CA GLU A 12 20.55 -9.28 -13.89
C GLU A 12 19.64 -8.64 -14.93
N ASP A 13 18.42 -9.17 -15.15
CA ASP A 13 17.42 -8.58 -16.04
C ASP A 13 17.01 -7.16 -15.61
N PHE A 14 16.87 -6.92 -14.31
CA PHE A 14 16.54 -5.59 -13.79
C PHE A 14 17.67 -4.57 -13.98
N LEU A 15 18.93 -4.99 -13.80
CA LEU A 15 20.11 -4.16 -14.09
C LEU A 15 20.28 -3.89 -15.58
N LEU A 16 19.93 -4.87 -16.42
CA LEU A 16 19.94 -4.75 -17.87
C LEU A 16 18.92 -3.70 -18.33
N LEU A 17 17.74 -3.66 -17.72
CA LEU A 17 16.70 -2.67 -18.01
C LEU A 17 17.11 -1.26 -17.60
N ASP A 18 17.81 -1.09 -16.47
CA ASP A 18 18.34 0.21 -16.02
C ASP A 18 19.49 0.70 -16.93
N SER A 19 20.26 -0.24 -17.50
CA SER A 19 21.33 0.04 -18.45
C SER A 19 20.84 0.47 -19.84
N LEU A 20 19.52 0.37 -20.10
CA LEU A 20 18.88 0.76 -21.35
C LEU A 20 18.75 2.29 -21.52
N PHE A 21 18.74 3.00 -20.40
CA PHE A 21 18.56 4.43 -20.34
C PHE A 21 19.92 5.11 -20.14
N ASP A 22 20.25 6.06 -21.01
CA ASP A 22 21.41 6.91 -20.83
C ASP A 22 21.22 7.82 -19.59
N ALA A 23 22.26 8.55 -19.19
CA ALA A 23 22.24 9.37 -17.98
C ALA A 23 21.17 10.50 -17.98
N ASP A 24 20.60 10.80 -19.14
CA ASP A 24 19.48 11.72 -19.36
C ASP A 24 18.10 11.03 -19.35
N GLY A 25 18.05 9.70 -19.23
CA GLY A 25 16.84 8.90 -19.24
C GLY A 25 16.32 8.57 -20.64
N ASP A 26 17.12 8.82 -21.68
CA ASP A 26 16.76 8.51 -23.06
C ASP A 26 17.24 7.10 -23.46
N LEU A 27 16.51 6.44 -24.36
CA LEU A 27 16.82 5.09 -24.83
C LEU A 27 18.05 5.10 -25.75
N SER A 28 19.10 4.39 -25.38
CA SER A 28 20.34 4.32 -26.17
C SER A 28 20.34 3.16 -27.15
N LEU A 29 20.34 3.44 -28.46
CA LEU A 29 20.32 2.40 -29.52
C LEU A 29 21.52 1.43 -29.45
N GLY A 30 22.63 1.85 -28.84
CA GLY A 30 23.87 1.08 -28.74
C GLY A 30 23.88 -0.02 -27.67
N SER A 31 22.95 0.01 -26.70
CA SER A 31 22.85 -1.06 -25.70
C SER A 31 22.15 -2.31 -26.26
N PHE A 32 21.40 -2.17 -27.37
CA PHE A 32 20.59 -3.23 -27.98
C PHE A 32 21.32 -4.15 -28.96
N LEU A 33 22.66 -4.09 -29.01
CA LEU A 33 23.48 -4.92 -29.88
C LEU A 33 24.30 -5.93 -29.08
N ASP A 34 24.25 -7.19 -29.52
CA ASP A 34 25.04 -8.30 -29.00
C ASP A 34 26.52 -8.13 -29.38
N GLU A 35 27.44 -8.92 -28.81
CA GLU A 35 28.86 -8.90 -29.22
C GLU A 35 29.05 -9.19 -30.73
N ASP A 36 28.11 -9.90 -31.34
CA ASP A 36 28.11 -10.24 -32.78
C ASP A 36 27.42 -9.18 -33.67
N GLY A 37 26.87 -8.11 -33.07
CA GLY A 37 26.21 -7.01 -33.78
C GLY A 37 24.78 -7.32 -34.28
N ASP A 38 24.21 -8.44 -33.82
CA ASP A 38 22.79 -8.75 -33.97
C ASP A 38 21.96 -7.95 -32.94
N LEU A 39 20.65 -7.83 -33.19
CA LEU A 39 19.72 -7.10 -32.33
C LEU A 39 19.04 -8.06 -31.34
N TRP A 40 19.53 -8.18 -30.10
CA TRP A 40 18.77 -8.79 -28.98
C TRP A 40 17.49 -8.00 -28.61
N MET A 41 17.26 -6.85 -29.25
CA MET A 41 16.02 -6.09 -29.21
C MET A 41 14.79 -6.96 -29.53
N ASP A 42 14.85 -7.88 -30.50
CA ASP A 42 13.68 -8.67 -30.89
C ASP A 42 13.22 -9.58 -29.75
N THR A 43 14.16 -10.24 -29.06
CA THR A 43 13.86 -11.06 -27.88
C THR A 43 13.38 -10.21 -26.70
N LEU A 44 14.04 -9.07 -26.42
CA LEU A 44 13.66 -8.17 -25.33
C LEU A 44 12.26 -7.56 -25.56
N MET A 45 11.93 -7.19 -26.80
CA MET A 45 10.63 -6.62 -27.16
C MET A 45 9.52 -7.66 -27.09
N ASP A 46 9.80 -8.92 -27.45
CA ASP A 46 8.85 -10.02 -27.28
C ASP A 46 8.58 -10.29 -25.79
N ASP A 47 9.61 -10.28 -24.94
CA ASP A 47 9.48 -10.44 -23.49
C ASP A 47 8.70 -9.28 -22.84
N LEU A 48 9.00 -8.03 -23.23
CA LEU A 48 8.27 -6.84 -22.78
C LEU A 48 6.81 -6.85 -23.23
N ALA A 49 6.54 -7.32 -24.46
CA ALA A 49 5.18 -7.48 -24.96
C ALA A 49 4.41 -8.54 -24.16
N GLU A 50 5.05 -9.64 -23.76
CA GLU A 50 4.46 -10.65 -22.90
C GLU A 50 4.11 -10.10 -21.51
N VAL A 51 5.03 -9.36 -20.88
CA VAL A 51 4.79 -8.72 -19.58
C VAL A 51 3.66 -7.68 -19.69
N LEU A 52 3.63 -6.87 -20.74
CA LEU A 52 2.56 -5.90 -20.96
C LEU A 52 1.20 -6.59 -21.12
N MET A 53 1.12 -7.66 -21.93
CA MET A 53 -0.11 -8.43 -22.07
C MET A 53 -0.57 -9.03 -20.72
N LEU A 54 0.36 -9.52 -19.91
CA LEU A 54 0.06 -10.03 -18.57
C LEU A 54 -0.51 -8.91 -17.67
N VAL A 55 0.09 -7.73 -17.71
CA VAL A 55 -0.37 -6.56 -16.93
C VAL A 55 -1.74 -6.09 -17.39
N GLU A 56 -1.97 -6.00 -18.70
CA GLU A 56 -3.26 -5.57 -19.28
C GLU A 56 -4.39 -6.58 -19.01
N ALA A 57 -4.08 -7.88 -19.04
CA ALA A 57 -5.04 -8.93 -18.75
C ALA A 57 -5.44 -9.00 -17.27
N ASN A 58 -4.58 -8.51 -16.36
CA ASN A 58 -4.78 -8.61 -14.93
C ASN A 58 -5.15 -7.27 -14.30
N ARG A 59 -6.34 -7.20 -13.70
CA ARG A 59 -6.76 -6.02 -12.93
C ARG A 59 -5.83 -5.74 -11.74
N TYR A 60 -5.22 -6.77 -11.16
CA TYR A 60 -4.32 -6.66 -10.01
C TYR A 60 -3.09 -7.54 -10.24
N LEU A 61 -1.90 -6.94 -10.11
CA LEU A 61 -0.61 -7.65 -10.25
C LEU A 61 -0.22 -8.41 -8.98
N THR A 62 -0.85 -8.09 -7.86
CA THR A 62 -0.64 -8.74 -6.57
C THR A 62 -1.95 -9.34 -6.05
N PRO A 63 -1.89 -10.49 -5.35
CA PRO A 63 -3.06 -11.05 -4.69
C PRO A 63 -3.67 -10.03 -3.73
N ARG A 64 -4.96 -9.75 -3.87
CA ARG A 64 -5.66 -8.86 -2.95
C ARG A 64 -5.85 -9.54 -1.60
N GLN A 65 -5.36 -8.89 -0.54
CA GLN A 65 -5.72 -9.27 0.81
C GLN A 65 -7.20 -8.96 1.02
N LEU A 66 -7.99 -10.00 1.29
CA LEU A 66 -9.39 -9.85 1.67
C LEU A 66 -9.44 -9.40 3.12
N TYR A 67 -10.17 -8.33 3.37
CA TYR A 67 -10.50 -7.88 4.71
C TYR A 67 -11.98 -8.13 4.98
N ASP A 68 -12.29 -8.62 6.16
CA ASP A 68 -13.67 -8.82 6.58
C ASP A 68 -14.40 -7.47 6.63
N LYS A 69 -15.39 -7.34 5.74
CA LYS A 69 -16.35 -6.23 5.76
C LYS A 69 -17.40 -6.50 6.83
N SER A 70 -16.97 -6.66 8.08
CA SER A 70 -17.89 -6.90 9.19
C SER A 70 -18.58 -5.60 9.58
N ARG A 71 -19.78 -5.70 10.15
CA ARG A 71 -20.44 -4.56 10.83
C ARG A 71 -19.77 -4.22 12.17
N ASP A 72 -18.87 -5.08 12.63
CA ASP A 72 -18.07 -4.93 13.85
C ASP A 72 -16.70 -4.35 13.51
N ILE A 73 -16.74 -3.18 12.86
CA ILE A 73 -15.56 -2.46 12.38
C ILE A 73 -14.66 -2.07 13.57
N VAL A 74 -15.28 -1.78 14.71
CA VAL A 74 -14.65 -1.12 15.86
C VAL A 74 -13.73 -2.06 16.62
N LEU A 75 -14.23 -3.23 16.99
CA LEU A 75 -13.52 -4.10 17.93
C LEU A 75 -12.65 -5.11 17.19
N ASN A 76 -13.17 -5.68 16.10
CA ASN A 76 -12.53 -6.81 15.43
C ASN A 76 -11.79 -6.43 14.15
N TYR A 77 -12.17 -5.37 13.44
CA TYR A 77 -11.45 -4.99 12.23
C TYR A 77 -10.33 -3.99 12.51
N PHE A 78 -10.67 -2.88 13.16
CA PHE A 78 -9.78 -1.74 13.32
C PHE A 78 -8.51 -2.04 14.12
N PHE A 79 -8.62 -2.79 15.23
CA PHE A 79 -7.45 -3.18 16.02
C PHE A 79 -6.60 -4.28 15.36
N ASN A 80 -7.21 -5.09 14.49
CA ASN A 80 -6.52 -6.16 13.76
C ASN A 80 -5.85 -5.70 12.47
N LEU A 81 -5.97 -4.41 12.11
CA LEU A 81 -5.25 -3.85 10.96
C LEU A 81 -3.73 -3.96 11.14
N PRO A 82 -2.96 -4.15 10.05
CA PRO A 82 -1.51 -3.98 10.08
C PRO A 82 -1.14 -2.57 10.57
N ASP A 83 0.01 -2.45 11.22
CA ASP A 83 0.42 -1.18 11.85
C ASP A 83 0.58 -0.04 10.84
N ASP A 84 0.98 -0.34 9.61
CA ASP A 84 1.08 0.66 8.54
C ASP A 84 -0.29 1.19 8.12
N SER A 85 -1.26 0.30 7.91
CA SER A 85 -2.65 0.66 7.61
C SER A 85 -3.31 1.40 8.77
N PHE A 86 -3.04 0.97 10.02
CA PHE A 86 -3.53 1.64 11.21
C PHE A 86 -2.98 3.07 11.31
N ARG A 87 -1.67 3.24 11.07
CA ARG A 87 -1.00 4.54 11.08
C ARG A 87 -1.46 5.43 9.93
N GLN A 88 -1.79 4.86 8.77
CA GLN A 88 -2.36 5.59 7.66
C GLN A 88 -3.74 6.17 7.99
N LEU A 89 -4.58 5.38 8.66
CA LEU A 89 -5.93 5.79 9.04
C LEU A 89 -5.96 6.76 10.23
N THR A 90 -5.14 6.53 11.25
CA THR A 90 -5.17 7.29 12.53
C THR A 90 -4.08 8.35 12.66
N ARG A 91 -3.07 8.32 11.78
CA ARG A 91 -1.83 9.11 11.87
C ARG A 91 -1.01 8.86 13.13
N MET A 92 -1.23 7.75 13.85
CA MET A 92 -0.50 7.40 15.06
C MET A 92 -0.25 5.90 15.19
N SER A 93 0.59 5.52 16.15
CA SER A 93 0.81 4.11 16.51
C SER A 93 -0.35 3.58 17.36
N LYS A 94 -0.55 2.25 17.37
CA LYS A 94 -1.54 1.59 18.24
C LYS A 94 -1.31 1.89 19.73
N ALA A 95 -0.04 1.92 20.15
CA ALA A 95 0.33 2.24 21.53
C ALA A 95 -0.08 3.67 21.92
N SER A 96 0.18 4.65 21.05
CA SER A 96 -0.24 6.03 21.26
C SER A 96 -1.76 6.16 21.28
N PHE A 97 -2.45 5.42 20.40
CA PHE A 97 -3.90 5.40 20.34
C PHE A 97 -4.52 4.84 21.63
N GLN A 98 -4.02 3.71 22.12
CA GLN A 98 -4.44 3.12 23.39
C GLN A 98 -4.19 4.04 24.58
N PHE A 99 -3.03 4.73 24.60
CA PHE A 99 -2.72 5.71 25.62
C PHE A 99 -3.74 6.87 25.65
N VAL A 100 -4.12 7.40 24.49
CA VAL A 100 -5.15 8.45 24.42
C VAL A 100 -6.48 7.93 24.95
N ILE A 101 -6.89 6.71 24.56
CA ILE A 101 -8.14 6.10 25.06
C ILE A 101 -8.12 6.01 26.58
N SER A 102 -7.04 5.51 27.19
CA SER A 102 -6.98 5.37 28.65
C SER A 102 -7.13 6.69 29.41
N GLU A 103 -6.79 7.82 28.77
CA GLU A 103 -6.95 9.15 29.37
C GLU A 103 -8.39 9.70 29.21
N ILE A 104 -9.11 9.30 28.17
CA ILE A 104 -10.40 9.91 27.81
C ILE A 104 -11.62 9.02 28.07
N GLU A 105 -11.44 7.71 28.24
CA GLU A 105 -12.55 6.73 28.31
C GLU A 105 -13.56 7.04 29.43
N GLY A 106 -13.08 7.53 30.58
CA GLY A 106 -13.93 7.88 31.73
C GLY A 106 -14.61 9.26 31.66
N HIS A 107 -14.36 10.05 30.61
CA HIS A 107 -14.85 11.43 30.57
C HIS A 107 -16.33 11.47 30.12
N PRO A 108 -17.22 12.20 30.83
CA PRO A 108 -18.67 12.24 30.54
C PRO A 108 -19.05 12.87 29.19
N VAL A 109 -18.08 13.32 28.39
CA VAL A 109 -18.33 13.89 27.05
C VAL A 109 -18.39 12.80 25.98
N PHE A 110 -17.72 11.67 26.23
CA PHE A 110 -17.65 10.52 25.32
C PHE A 110 -18.65 9.43 25.68
N GLN A 111 -19.42 9.60 26.76
CA GLN A 111 -20.47 8.69 27.18
C GLN A 111 -21.77 9.45 27.41
N ASN A 112 -22.90 8.82 27.12
CA ASN A 112 -24.21 9.32 27.51
C ASN A 112 -25.02 8.23 28.22
N ASP A 113 -25.90 8.64 29.13
CA ASP A 113 -26.86 7.76 29.81
C ASP A 113 -28.24 7.87 29.18
N SER A 114 -28.31 7.68 27.85
CA SER A 114 -29.55 7.79 27.09
C SER A 114 -29.97 6.47 26.48
N LEU A 115 -31.22 6.39 26.02
CA LEU A 115 -31.74 5.25 25.25
C LEU A 115 -31.00 5.00 23.93
N HIS A 116 -30.19 5.96 23.49
CA HIS A 116 -29.35 5.88 22.30
C HIS A 116 -27.89 6.15 22.71
N PRO A 117 -27.19 5.13 23.22
CA PRO A 117 -25.82 5.28 23.69
C PRO A 117 -24.91 5.81 22.59
N GLN A 118 -23.95 6.65 22.97
CA GLN A 118 -22.87 7.03 22.06
C GLN A 118 -22.06 5.80 21.66
N ALA A 119 -21.39 5.89 20.52
CA ALA A 119 -20.48 4.84 20.08
C ALA A 119 -19.32 4.65 21.07
N ASP A 120 -18.62 3.52 20.98
CA ASP A 120 -17.43 3.27 21.79
C ASP A 120 -16.39 4.39 21.64
N VAL A 121 -15.70 4.73 22.73
CA VAL A 121 -14.74 5.85 22.78
C VAL A 121 -13.60 5.64 21.78
N ALA A 122 -13.16 4.39 21.57
CA ALA A 122 -12.17 4.06 20.55
C ALA A 122 -12.68 4.40 19.14
N LEU A 123 -13.96 4.10 18.84
CA LEU A 123 -14.54 4.46 17.55
C LEU A 123 -14.63 5.97 17.36
N GLN A 124 -15.09 6.68 18.40
CA GLN A 124 -15.21 8.14 18.35
C GLN A 124 -13.84 8.77 18.04
N LEU A 125 -12.78 8.31 18.71
CA LEU A 125 -11.41 8.76 18.47
C LEU A 125 -10.93 8.37 17.07
N ALA A 126 -11.13 7.14 16.62
CA ALA A 126 -10.73 6.68 15.30
C ALA A 126 -11.36 7.52 14.18
N VAL A 127 -12.67 7.80 14.28
CA VAL A 127 -13.40 8.64 13.32
C VAL A 127 -12.90 10.09 13.37
N ALA A 128 -12.64 10.62 14.57
CA ALA A 128 -12.10 11.97 14.71
C ALA A 128 -10.73 12.10 14.05
N LEU A 129 -9.82 11.15 14.30
CA LEU A 129 -8.49 11.14 13.71
C LEU A 129 -8.51 10.94 12.19
N ASP A 130 -9.37 10.06 11.68
CA ASP A 130 -9.56 9.92 10.23
C ASP A 130 -10.03 11.24 9.61
N ARG A 131 -11.01 11.91 10.21
CA ARG A 131 -11.51 13.20 9.71
C ARG A 131 -10.46 14.31 9.79
N LEU A 132 -9.70 14.39 10.88
CA LEU A 132 -8.64 15.39 11.05
C LEU A 132 -7.43 15.11 10.15
N GLY A 133 -7.18 13.83 9.84
CA GLY A 133 -6.07 13.38 9.00
C GLY A 133 -6.33 13.48 7.49
N ASN A 134 -7.54 13.87 7.10
CA ASN A 134 -7.94 14.07 5.71
C ASN A 134 -8.08 15.58 5.43
N TYR A 135 -7.04 16.19 4.88
CA TYR A 135 -7.18 17.49 4.23
C TYR A 135 -8.03 17.27 2.99
N GLY A 136 -9.19 17.92 2.86
CA GLY A 136 -10.20 17.74 1.79
C GLY A 136 -9.75 17.95 0.33
N ASN A 137 -8.44 17.94 0.09
CA ASN A 137 -7.83 17.72 -1.20
C ASN A 137 -7.89 16.20 -1.43
N GLY A 138 -8.61 15.70 -2.43
CA GLY A 138 -8.84 14.26 -2.67
C GLY A 138 -7.62 13.35 -2.90
N VAL A 139 -6.42 13.79 -2.50
CA VAL A 139 -5.17 13.03 -2.47
C VAL A 139 -5.19 12.10 -1.24
N SER A 140 -5.96 11.03 -1.35
CA SER A 140 -5.90 9.94 -0.38
C SER A 140 -4.67 9.10 -0.70
N LEU A 141 -3.57 9.25 0.06
CA LEU A 141 -2.53 8.22 0.03
C LEU A 141 -3.14 6.96 0.66
N GLY A 142 -3.36 5.93 -0.15
CA GLY A 142 -3.76 4.56 0.21
C GLY A 142 -5.11 4.39 0.92
N ARG A 143 -6.19 4.81 0.26
CA ARG A 143 -7.55 4.30 0.53
C ARG A 143 -8.04 3.48 -0.65
#